data_AF-A0AAN9A2T8-F1
#
_entry.id   AF-A0AAN9A2T8-F1
#
_cell.length_a   1.000
_cell.length_b   1.000
_cell.length_c   1.000
_cell.angle_alpha   90.00
_cell.angle_beta   90.00
_cell.angle_gamma   90.00
#
_symmetry.space_group_name_H-M   'P 1'
#
loop_
_entity.id
_entity.type
_entity.pdbx_description
1 polymer ?
#
loop_
_entity_poly.entity_id
_entity_poly.type
_entity_poly.pdbx_seq_one_letter_code
_entity_poly.pdbx_strand_id
1 'polypeptide(L)'
;ESSVLRLLDHQAQTVDPLHPHWLAKLGTLLNRYYCRDLRPTVRTKALAILSDVYNNNRYLYGTEMVRNVVTIQMEGIELEKNVGVRTAAVNLLVHIALTQKSSVVPEILSMLEKIVIAPYSSSRDTLQVLRESDAADIIAAVAGLIRIFKKKLWELPSSHAIQAYGILLSCLEHHYRSQAVMDGVSRVRLQIFEMIFEMRANLKYQLGFPNTTTKDSAGEEDVISSMLHQYTPYVMVDHKHGQRFTAPELQGEDNKEEGESKALL
;
A
#
# COMPACT_ATOMS: atom_id res chain seq x y z
N GLU A 1 21.88 -4.39 26.05
CA GLU A 1 20.74 -4.45 25.10
C GLU A 1 20.07 -5.82 25.08
N SER A 2 20.82 -6.91 24.99
CA SER A 2 20.31 -8.30 25.01
C SER A 2 19.27 -8.60 26.09
N SER A 3 19.49 -8.17 27.35
CA SER A 3 18.53 -8.39 28.43
C SER A 3 17.19 -7.67 28.21
N VAL A 4 17.21 -6.49 27.58
CA VAL A 4 16.00 -5.74 27.24
C VAL A 4 15.24 -6.44 26.12
N LEU A 5 15.94 -6.96 25.11
CA LEU A 5 15.32 -7.72 24.03
C LEU A 5 14.65 -8.99 24.56
N ARG A 6 15.31 -9.74 25.46
CA ARG A 6 14.73 -10.92 26.12
C ARG A 6 13.52 -10.58 26.97
N LEU A 7 13.57 -9.47 27.72
CA LEU A 7 12.43 -8.98 28.49
C LEU A 7 11.25 -8.64 27.57
N LEU A 8 11.53 -7.98 26.45
CA LEU A 8 10.53 -7.61 25.46
C LEU A 8 9.88 -8.86 24.83
N ASP A 9 10.66 -9.89 24.51
CA ASP A 9 10.13 -11.20 24.05
C ASP A 9 9.23 -11.86 25.12
N HIS A 10 9.67 -11.87 26.38
CA HIS A 10 8.87 -12.42 27.48
C HIS A 10 7.56 -11.65 27.69
N GLN A 11 7.59 -10.32 27.62
CA GLN A 11 6.39 -9.51 27.76
C GLN A 11 5.44 -9.66 26.56
N ALA A 12 5.96 -9.88 25.35
CA ALA A 12 5.16 -10.15 24.16
C ALA A 12 4.30 -11.41 24.31
N GLN A 13 4.81 -12.45 24.98
CA GLN A 13 4.06 -13.68 25.25
C GLN A 13 2.83 -13.47 26.15
N THR A 14 2.79 -12.37 26.90
CA THR A 14 1.63 -12.03 27.76
C THR A 14 0.53 -11.26 27.01
N VAL A 15 0.79 -10.89 25.75
CA VAL A 15 -0.20 -10.25 24.87
C VAL A 15 -1.03 -11.35 24.21
N ASP A 16 -2.13 -11.72 24.86
CA ASP A 16 -3.01 -12.80 24.44
C ASP A 16 -4.46 -12.29 24.36
N PRO A 17 -5.15 -12.44 23.20
CA PRO A 17 -6.54 -12.03 23.05
C PRO A 17 -7.53 -12.65 24.02
N LEU A 18 -7.20 -13.81 24.61
CA LEU A 18 -8.05 -14.45 25.63
C LEU A 18 -8.05 -13.71 26.96
N HIS A 19 -7.10 -12.78 27.17
CA HIS A 19 -7.02 -11.98 28.37
C HIS A 19 -7.69 -10.61 28.21
N PRO A 20 -8.42 -10.12 29.22
CA PRO A 20 -8.99 -8.77 29.18
C PRO A 20 -7.93 -7.69 28.95
N HIS A 21 -8.31 -6.65 28.20
CA HIS A 21 -7.48 -5.47 27.92
C HIS A 21 -6.16 -5.75 27.19
N TRP A 22 -6.03 -6.88 26.48
CA TRP A 22 -4.81 -7.25 25.79
C TRP A 22 -4.34 -6.20 24.76
N LEU A 23 -5.25 -5.51 24.08
CA LEU A 23 -4.92 -4.39 23.18
C LEU A 23 -4.27 -3.23 23.92
N ALA A 24 -4.78 -2.88 25.11
CA ALA A 24 -4.20 -1.83 25.95
C ALA A 24 -2.81 -2.25 26.49
N LYS A 25 -2.63 -3.53 26.83
CA LYS A 25 -1.32 -4.09 27.20
C LYS A 25 -0.33 -3.99 26.03
N LEU A 26 -0.75 -4.35 24.82
CA LEU A 26 0.06 -4.21 23.61
C LEU A 26 0.43 -2.74 23.35
N GLY A 27 -0.55 -1.83 23.43
CA GLY A 27 -0.30 -0.39 23.32
C GLY A 27 0.68 0.13 24.36
N THR A 28 0.59 -0.33 25.61
CA THR A 28 1.53 0.05 26.68
C THR A 28 2.94 -0.48 26.42
N LEU A 29 3.05 -1.72 25.95
CA LEU A 29 4.32 -2.33 25.55
C LEU A 29 4.99 -1.50 24.46
N LEU A 30 4.26 -1.16 23.40
CA LEU A 30 4.78 -0.38 22.28
C LEU A 30 5.10 1.06 22.65
N ASN A 31 4.26 1.73 23.42
CA ASN A 31 4.58 3.06 23.91
C ASN A 31 5.90 3.07 24.70
N ARG A 32 6.17 2.01 25.48
CA ARG A 32 7.42 1.90 26.23
C ARG A 32 8.63 1.62 25.34
N TYR A 33 8.57 0.65 24.44
CA TYR A 33 9.75 0.15 23.72
C TYR A 33 9.90 0.67 22.30
N TYR A 34 8.81 1.05 21.65
CA TYR A 34 8.82 1.66 20.32
C TYR A 34 8.82 3.20 20.40
N CYS A 35 7.95 3.82 21.21
CA CYS A 35 7.85 5.28 21.23
C CYS A 35 8.89 5.96 22.12
N ARG A 36 9.21 5.37 23.29
CA ARG A 36 10.05 6.02 24.33
C ARG A 36 11.49 5.51 24.40
N ASP A 37 11.79 4.31 23.93
CA ASP A 37 13.17 3.81 23.93
C ASP A 37 14.00 4.56 22.89
N LEU A 38 15.24 4.89 23.22
CA LEU A 38 16.14 5.64 22.32
C LEU A 38 16.90 4.73 21.35
N ARG A 39 17.00 3.43 21.65
CA ARG A 39 17.83 2.50 20.89
C ARG A 39 17.08 1.95 19.68
N PRO A 40 17.55 2.19 18.44
CA PRO A 40 16.88 1.71 17.24
C PRO A 40 16.64 0.19 17.24
N THR A 41 17.60 -0.59 17.76
CA THR A 41 17.51 -2.06 17.85
C THR A 41 16.31 -2.53 18.66
N VAL A 42 16.03 -1.88 19.80
CA VAL A 42 14.88 -2.19 20.67
C VAL A 42 13.58 -1.79 19.98
N ARG A 43 13.56 -0.63 19.34
CA ARG A 43 12.37 -0.11 18.65
C ARG A 43 11.99 -0.96 17.44
N THR A 44 12.97 -1.36 16.63
CA THR A 44 12.76 -2.30 15.51
C THR A 44 12.29 -3.67 16.02
N LYS A 45 12.81 -4.16 17.15
CA LYS A 45 12.31 -5.40 17.77
C LYS A 45 10.86 -5.25 18.25
N ALA A 46 10.48 -4.11 18.81
CA ALA A 46 9.11 -3.86 19.23
C ALA A 46 8.14 -3.85 18.03
N LEU A 47 8.55 -3.29 16.90
CA LEU A 47 7.81 -3.37 15.63
C LEU A 47 7.70 -4.80 15.10
N ALA A 48 8.76 -5.60 15.20
CA ALA A 48 8.72 -7.02 14.82
C ALA A 48 7.70 -7.79 15.67
N ILE A 49 7.67 -7.57 16.98
CA ILE A 49 6.66 -8.16 17.87
C ILE A 49 5.24 -7.72 17.50
N LEU A 50 5.03 -6.44 17.18
CA LEU A 50 3.73 -5.98 16.70
C LEU A 50 3.33 -6.71 15.41
N SER A 51 4.27 -6.93 14.49
CA SER A 51 4.04 -7.71 13.27
C SER A 51 3.60 -9.14 13.58
N ASP A 52 4.31 -9.81 14.49
CA ASP A 52 4.02 -11.20 14.90
C ASP A 52 2.65 -11.30 15.59
N VAL A 53 2.38 -10.43 16.57
CA VAL A 53 1.09 -10.38 17.27
C VAL A 53 -0.03 -10.06 16.28
N TYR A 54 0.19 -9.17 15.33
CA TYR A 54 -0.79 -8.87 14.29
C TYR A 54 -1.05 -10.09 13.42
N ASN A 55 -0.02 -10.78 12.92
CA ASN A 55 -0.18 -11.95 12.06
C ASN A 55 -0.97 -13.08 12.72
N ASN A 56 -0.74 -13.30 14.01
CA ASN A 56 -1.45 -14.33 14.78
C ASN A 56 -2.93 -13.99 15.02
N ASN A 57 -3.29 -12.70 15.01
CA ASN A 57 -4.62 -12.24 15.48
C ASN A 57 -5.44 -11.49 14.43
N ARG A 58 -4.88 -11.19 13.25
CA ARG A 58 -5.46 -10.30 12.23
C ARG A 58 -6.82 -10.72 11.70
N TYR A 59 -7.16 -12.00 11.76
CA TYR A 59 -8.44 -12.52 11.27
C TYR A 59 -9.62 -12.10 12.15
N LEU A 60 -9.40 -12.04 13.47
CA LEU A 60 -10.45 -11.69 14.44
C LEU A 60 -10.33 -10.24 14.92
N TYR A 61 -9.11 -9.72 15.05
CA TYR A 61 -8.84 -8.44 15.70
C TYR A 61 -8.08 -7.45 14.83
N GLY A 62 -7.90 -7.73 13.53
CA GLY A 62 -7.06 -6.92 12.66
C GLY A 62 -7.48 -5.45 12.60
N THR A 63 -8.78 -5.18 12.52
CA THR A 63 -9.34 -3.83 12.46
C THR A 63 -9.11 -3.07 13.78
N GLU A 64 -9.38 -3.72 14.91
CA GLU A 64 -9.25 -3.16 16.25
C GLU A 64 -7.79 -2.93 16.61
N MET A 65 -6.89 -3.83 16.23
CA MET A 65 -5.45 -3.65 16.38
C MET A 65 -4.96 -2.44 15.61
N VAL A 66 -5.43 -2.25 14.38
CA VAL A 66 -5.02 -1.08 13.59
C VAL A 66 -5.49 0.21 14.27
N ARG A 67 -6.79 0.32 14.56
CA ARG A 67 -7.37 1.54 15.15
C ARG A 67 -6.83 1.88 16.53
N ASN A 68 -6.77 0.88 17.42
CA ASN A 68 -6.47 1.11 18.83
C ASN A 68 -4.99 1.02 19.17
N VAL A 69 -4.15 0.52 18.25
CA VAL A 69 -2.72 0.34 18.49
C VAL A 69 -1.92 0.94 17.35
N VAL A 70 -2.02 0.43 16.13
CA VAL A 70 -1.12 0.83 15.02
C VAL A 70 -1.21 2.33 14.74
N THR A 71 -2.42 2.86 14.51
CA THR A 71 -2.63 4.27 14.18
C THR A 71 -2.16 5.20 15.31
N ILE A 72 -2.35 4.80 16.57
CA ILE A 72 -1.92 5.58 17.74
C ILE A 72 -0.40 5.56 17.90
N GLN A 73 0.21 4.37 17.85
CA GLN A 73 1.65 4.24 18.11
C GLN A 73 2.49 4.81 16.97
N MET A 74 2.01 4.72 15.72
CA MET A 74 2.73 5.18 14.53
C MET A 74 2.38 6.60 14.09
N GLU A 75 1.65 7.35 14.92
CA GLU A 75 1.42 8.76 14.67
C GLU A 75 2.76 9.52 14.60
N GLY A 76 2.95 10.33 13.55
CA GLY A 76 4.17 11.11 13.36
C GLY A 76 5.40 10.28 12.95
N ILE A 77 5.20 9.09 12.40
CA ILE A 77 6.26 8.22 11.87
C ILE A 77 7.21 8.93 10.89
N GLU A 78 6.73 9.89 10.12
CA GLU A 78 7.53 10.70 9.20
C GLU A 78 8.57 11.58 9.91
N LEU A 79 8.38 11.85 11.21
CA LEU A 79 9.28 12.64 12.04
C LEU A 79 10.34 11.78 12.75
N GLU A 80 10.26 10.45 12.62
CA GLU A 80 11.22 9.55 13.24
C GLU A 80 12.62 9.75 12.63
N LYS A 81 13.62 9.93 13.50
CA LYS A 81 14.98 10.29 13.09
C LYS A 81 15.74 9.12 12.49
N ASN A 82 15.53 7.92 13.00
CA ASN A 82 16.26 6.75 12.54
C ASN A 82 15.58 6.15 11.30
N VAL A 83 16.24 6.25 10.15
CA VAL A 83 15.76 5.68 8.87
C VAL A 83 15.43 4.20 9.00
N GLY A 84 16.25 3.40 9.68
CA GLY A 84 16.00 1.96 9.88
C GLY A 84 14.71 1.66 10.66
N VAL A 85 14.39 2.48 11.67
CA VAL A 85 13.12 2.37 12.42
C VAL A 85 11.94 2.79 11.52
N ARG A 86 12.08 3.89 10.75
CA ARG A 86 11.07 4.29 9.75
C ARG A 86 10.82 3.19 8.73
N THR A 87 11.88 2.63 8.14
CA THR A 87 11.78 1.53 7.16
C THR A 87 11.08 0.30 7.76
N ALA A 88 11.41 -0.08 8.99
CA ALA A 88 10.75 -1.21 9.66
C ALA A 88 9.24 -0.96 9.85
N ALA A 89 8.87 0.26 10.26
CA ALA A 89 7.47 0.62 10.44
C ALA A 89 6.73 0.76 9.11
N VAL A 90 7.35 1.31 8.06
CA VAL A 90 6.83 1.30 6.68
C VAL A 90 6.53 -0.12 6.21
N ASN A 91 7.46 -1.05 6.39
CA ASN A 91 7.27 -2.44 5.99
C ASN A 91 6.08 -3.08 6.72
N LEU A 92 5.89 -2.77 8.01
CA LEU A 92 4.74 -3.23 8.77
C LEU A 92 3.42 -2.59 8.28
N LEU A 93 3.39 -1.28 8.02
CA LEU A 93 2.23 -0.60 7.43
C LEU A 93 1.85 -1.20 6.07
N VAL A 94 2.84 -1.42 5.21
CA VAL A 94 2.64 -2.07 3.90
C VAL A 94 2.07 -3.46 4.06
N HIS A 95 2.63 -4.26 4.97
CA HIS A 95 2.14 -5.60 5.26
C HIS A 95 0.67 -5.57 5.71
N ILE A 96 0.31 -4.70 6.66
CA ILE A 96 -1.05 -4.53 7.16
C ILE A 96 -2.00 -4.13 6.00
N ALA A 97 -1.63 -3.16 5.18
CA ALA A 97 -2.45 -2.72 4.04
C ALA A 97 -2.67 -3.85 3.02
N LEU A 98 -1.64 -4.68 2.78
CA LEU A 98 -1.76 -5.85 1.92
C LEU A 98 -2.68 -6.91 2.52
N THR A 99 -2.72 -7.08 3.83
CA THR A 99 -3.47 -8.16 4.49
C THR A 99 -4.88 -7.80 4.96
N GLN A 100 -5.17 -6.51 5.21
CA GLN A 100 -6.49 -6.06 5.64
C GLN A 100 -7.45 -5.89 4.47
N LYS A 101 -8.71 -6.23 4.68
CA LYS A 101 -9.82 -5.95 3.75
C LYS A 101 -10.83 -4.94 4.32
N SER A 102 -10.58 -4.43 5.53
CA SER A 102 -11.50 -3.58 6.27
C SER A 102 -11.30 -2.09 5.94
N SER A 103 -12.14 -1.26 6.54
CA SER A 103 -12.17 0.20 6.35
C SER A 103 -10.98 0.96 6.98
N VAL A 104 -10.00 0.27 7.54
CA VAL A 104 -8.79 0.90 8.12
C VAL A 104 -7.66 1.08 7.09
N VAL A 105 -7.75 0.45 5.92
CA VAL A 105 -6.73 0.57 4.87
C VAL A 105 -6.48 2.03 4.46
N PRO A 106 -7.49 2.91 4.33
CA PRO A 106 -7.25 4.33 4.04
C PRO A 106 -6.42 5.06 5.10
N GLU A 107 -6.56 4.71 6.38
CA GLU A 107 -5.76 5.29 7.48
C GLU A 107 -4.28 4.90 7.32
N ILE A 108 -4.02 3.63 6.97
CA ILE A 108 -2.67 3.13 6.69
C ILE A 108 -2.07 3.82 5.46
N LEU A 109 -2.84 3.97 4.39
CA LEU A 109 -2.40 4.66 3.18
C LEU A 109 -2.07 6.13 3.45
N SER A 110 -2.84 6.82 4.30
CA SER A 110 -2.54 8.19 4.71
C SER A 110 -1.22 8.30 5.50
N MET A 111 -0.90 7.32 6.36
CA MET A 111 0.40 7.29 7.03
C MET A 111 1.55 7.07 6.04
N LEU A 112 1.39 6.18 5.05
CA LEU A 112 2.39 5.98 3.99
C LEU A 112 2.58 7.23 3.13
N GLU A 113 1.49 7.92 2.80
CA GLU A 113 1.52 9.20 2.07
C GLU A 113 2.34 10.25 2.80
N LYS A 114 2.12 10.43 4.11
CA LYS A 114 2.90 11.38 4.94
C LYS A 114 4.39 11.12 4.84
N ILE A 115 4.82 9.85 4.89
CA ILE A 115 6.23 9.47 4.79
C ILE A 115 6.81 9.82 3.41
N VAL A 116 6.09 9.51 2.35
CA VAL A 116 6.55 9.74 0.97
C VAL A 116 6.60 11.24 0.63
N ILE A 117 5.70 12.04 1.20
CA ILE A 117 5.63 13.50 0.97
C ILE A 117 6.55 14.28 1.91
N ALA A 118 6.90 13.75 3.09
CA ALA A 118 7.67 14.43 4.13
C ALA A 118 8.94 15.17 3.66
N PRO A 119 9.76 14.64 2.74
CA PRO A 119 10.93 15.36 2.23
C PRO A 119 10.59 16.71 1.58
N TYR A 120 9.41 16.80 0.97
CA TYR A 120 8.94 17.98 0.24
C TYR A 120 8.17 18.97 1.10
N SER A 121 7.69 18.55 2.28
CA SER A 121 6.91 19.39 3.21
C SER A 121 7.78 20.38 4.00
N SER A 122 9.10 20.21 3.99
CA SER A 122 10.01 21.06 4.76
C SER A 122 10.23 22.41 4.08
N SER A 123 9.49 23.43 4.51
CA SER A 123 9.71 24.85 4.20
C SER A 123 11.01 25.42 4.83
N ARG A 124 11.96 24.59 5.26
CA ARG A 124 13.20 25.03 5.90
C ARG A 124 14.30 25.13 4.85
N ASP A 125 14.98 26.27 4.85
CA ASP A 125 16.05 26.78 3.97
C ASP A 125 17.32 25.89 3.82
N THR A 126 17.20 24.57 3.89
CA THR A 126 18.28 23.63 3.59
C THR A 126 17.72 22.53 2.71
N LEU A 127 17.87 22.70 1.40
CA LEU A 127 17.72 21.63 0.42
C LEU A 127 18.66 20.48 0.84
N GLN A 128 18.12 19.44 1.45
CA GLN A 128 18.87 18.22 1.72
C GLN A 128 18.80 17.36 0.46
N VAL A 129 19.91 17.27 -0.26
CA VAL A 129 20.07 16.24 -1.29
C VAL A 129 20.17 14.91 -0.58
N LEU A 130 19.08 14.14 -0.58
CA LEU A 130 19.07 12.80 0.01
C LEU A 130 19.89 11.84 -0.85
N ARG A 131 20.62 10.93 -0.19
CA ARG A 131 21.16 9.72 -0.81
C ARG A 131 20.16 8.58 -0.65
N GLU A 132 20.31 7.53 -1.45
CA GLU A 132 19.44 6.35 -1.35
C GLU A 132 19.42 5.72 0.04
N SER A 133 20.56 5.75 0.77
CA SER A 133 20.64 5.26 2.15
C SER A 133 19.77 6.06 3.12
N ASP A 134 19.62 7.36 2.89
CA ASP A 134 18.87 8.28 3.75
C ASP A 134 17.36 8.23 3.46
N ALA A 135 17.01 7.76 2.26
CA ALA A 135 15.65 7.61 1.74
C ALA A 135 15.19 6.14 1.69
N ALA A 136 15.83 5.24 2.42
CA ALA A 136 15.53 3.80 2.36
C ALA A 136 14.07 3.49 2.76
N ASP A 137 13.50 4.23 3.70
CA ASP A 137 12.09 4.16 4.08
C ASP A 137 11.15 4.64 2.98
N ILE A 138 11.52 5.68 2.23
CA ILE A 138 10.73 6.21 1.10
C ILE A 138 10.74 5.21 -0.06
N ILE A 139 11.91 4.67 -0.40
CA ILE A 139 12.06 3.63 -1.43
C ILE A 139 11.20 2.41 -1.05
N ALA A 140 11.24 1.98 0.22
CA ALA A 140 10.40 0.89 0.72
C ALA A 140 8.91 1.23 0.66
N ALA A 141 8.51 2.46 1.01
CA ALA A 141 7.13 2.90 0.99
C ALA A 141 6.57 2.93 -0.43
N VAL A 142 7.34 3.43 -1.41
CA VAL A 142 6.94 3.47 -2.84
C VAL A 142 6.83 2.06 -3.40
N ALA A 143 7.81 1.19 -3.14
CA ALA A 143 7.73 -0.22 -3.52
C ALA A 143 6.51 -0.93 -2.89
N GLY A 144 6.22 -0.63 -1.63
CA GLY A 144 5.08 -1.14 -0.90
C GLY A 144 3.74 -0.63 -1.45
N LEU A 145 3.63 0.66 -1.76
CA LEU A 145 2.46 1.29 -2.38
C LEU A 145 2.18 0.69 -3.76
N ILE A 146 3.21 0.39 -4.56
CA ILE A 146 3.07 -0.32 -5.84
C ILE A 146 2.49 -1.72 -5.61
N ARG A 147 3.01 -2.47 -4.63
CA ARG A 147 2.47 -3.79 -4.26
C ARG A 147 1.02 -3.70 -3.78
N ILE A 148 0.69 -2.69 -2.97
CA ILE A 148 -0.67 -2.47 -2.48
C ILE A 148 -1.59 -2.13 -3.66
N PHE A 149 -1.19 -1.21 -4.53
CA PHE A 149 -1.94 -0.85 -5.73
C PHE A 149 -2.23 -2.08 -6.58
N LYS A 150 -1.18 -2.84 -6.94
CA LYS A 150 -1.32 -4.09 -7.69
C LYS A 150 -2.28 -5.03 -6.97
N LYS A 151 -2.07 -5.37 -5.70
CA LYS A 151 -2.96 -6.30 -4.99
C LYS A 151 -4.41 -5.80 -4.89
N LYS A 152 -4.61 -4.56 -4.47
CA LYS A 152 -5.93 -3.96 -4.23
C LYS A 152 -6.69 -3.70 -5.52
N LEU A 153 -6.02 -3.69 -6.66
CA LEU A 153 -6.68 -3.56 -7.96
C LEU A 153 -7.73 -4.68 -8.19
N TRP A 154 -7.48 -5.88 -7.64
CA TRP A 154 -8.40 -7.03 -7.70
C TRP A 154 -9.26 -7.23 -6.44
N GLU A 155 -9.26 -6.29 -5.49
CA GLU A 155 -10.04 -6.38 -4.27
C GLU A 155 -11.04 -5.22 -4.15
N LEU A 156 -12.22 -5.50 -3.60
CA LEU A 156 -13.15 -4.44 -3.19
C LEU A 156 -12.82 -3.96 -1.76
N PRO A 157 -13.03 -2.67 -1.46
CA PRO A 157 -13.41 -1.60 -2.38
C PRO A 157 -12.22 -1.14 -3.26
N SER A 158 -12.50 -0.83 -4.53
CA SER A 158 -11.48 -0.35 -5.49
C SER A 158 -10.88 1.01 -5.12
N SER A 159 -11.52 1.76 -4.22
CA SER A 159 -11.00 3.03 -3.69
C SER A 159 -9.63 2.87 -3.05
N HIS A 160 -9.30 1.72 -2.46
CA HIS A 160 -7.98 1.46 -1.88
C HIS A 160 -6.87 1.48 -2.95
N ALA A 161 -7.13 0.86 -4.11
CA ALA A 161 -6.18 0.87 -5.23
C ALA A 161 -6.04 2.28 -5.80
N ILE A 162 -7.16 2.98 -5.99
CA ILE A 162 -7.18 4.35 -6.52
C ILE A 162 -6.40 5.30 -5.59
N GLN A 163 -6.59 5.18 -4.27
CA GLN A 163 -5.85 5.99 -3.30
C GLN A 163 -4.34 5.70 -3.34
N ALA A 164 -3.94 4.42 -3.36
CA ALA A 164 -2.53 4.04 -3.46
C ALA A 164 -1.88 4.60 -4.74
N TYR A 165 -2.57 4.52 -5.88
CA TYR A 165 -2.13 5.11 -7.14
C TYR A 165 -2.04 6.64 -7.06
N GLY A 166 -3.02 7.30 -6.44
CA GLY A 166 -3.01 8.74 -6.21
C GLY A 166 -1.80 9.22 -5.41
N ILE A 167 -1.41 8.48 -4.37
CA ILE A 167 -0.21 8.78 -3.57
C ILE A 167 1.06 8.67 -4.42
N LEU A 168 1.16 7.65 -5.28
CA LEU A 168 2.30 7.47 -6.19
C LEU A 168 2.41 8.63 -7.21
N LEU A 169 1.29 9.09 -7.75
CA LEU A 169 1.26 10.26 -8.63
C LEU A 169 1.62 11.55 -7.89
N SER A 170 1.09 11.74 -6.69
CA SER A 170 1.44 12.88 -5.81
C SER A 170 2.94 12.92 -5.52
N CYS A 171 3.56 11.76 -5.25
CA CYS A 171 5.00 11.63 -5.08
C CYS A 171 5.78 12.13 -6.31
N LEU A 172 5.38 11.70 -7.52
CA LEU A 172 6.00 12.19 -8.76
C LEU A 172 5.79 13.70 -8.94
N GLU A 173 4.59 14.20 -8.69
CA GLU A 173 4.27 15.62 -8.82
C GLU A 173 5.13 16.48 -7.90
N HIS A 174 5.26 16.12 -6.63
CA HIS A 174 6.16 16.79 -5.70
C HIS A 174 7.63 16.71 -6.13
N HIS A 175 8.06 15.55 -6.64
CA HIS A 175 9.42 15.39 -7.14
C HIS A 175 9.72 16.34 -8.31
N TYR A 176 8.84 16.42 -9.31
CA TYR A 176 9.06 17.27 -10.47
C TYR A 176 8.91 18.77 -10.17
N ARG A 177 8.12 19.13 -9.14
CA ARG A 177 8.08 20.51 -8.62
C ARG A 177 9.35 20.90 -7.85
N SER A 178 10.06 19.94 -7.26
CA SER A 178 11.20 20.20 -6.37
C SER A 178 12.30 19.14 -6.53
N GLN A 179 12.84 19.01 -7.74
CA GLN A 179 13.76 17.92 -8.10
C GLN A 179 15.00 17.86 -7.20
N ALA A 180 15.48 19.02 -6.72
CA ALA A 180 16.67 19.13 -5.88
C ALA A 180 16.59 18.34 -4.56
N VAL A 181 15.38 18.06 -4.03
CA VAL A 181 15.20 17.36 -2.74
C VAL A 181 15.63 15.89 -2.82
N MET A 182 15.37 15.22 -3.93
CA MET A 182 15.64 13.78 -4.10
C MET A 182 16.43 13.47 -5.37
N ASP A 183 17.29 14.40 -5.82
CA ASP A 183 18.05 14.24 -7.06
C ASP A 183 18.96 12.99 -7.02
N GLY A 184 19.53 12.69 -5.84
CA GLY A 184 20.33 11.50 -5.58
C GLY A 184 19.55 10.20 -5.35
N VAL A 185 18.22 10.21 -5.47
CA VAL A 185 17.33 9.06 -5.19
C VAL A 185 16.45 8.76 -6.42
N SER A 186 17.09 8.42 -7.54
CA SER A 186 16.40 8.13 -8.80
C SER A 186 15.49 6.91 -8.72
N ARG A 187 15.80 5.96 -7.82
CA ARG A 187 15.05 4.70 -7.63
C ARG A 187 13.57 4.91 -7.38
N VAL A 188 13.20 5.94 -6.62
CA VAL A 188 11.80 6.28 -6.33
C VAL A 188 11.02 6.51 -7.62
N ARG A 189 11.49 7.42 -8.49
CA ARG A 189 10.84 7.69 -9.78
C ARG A 189 10.81 6.46 -10.68
N LEU A 190 11.95 5.78 -10.77
CA LEU A 190 12.11 4.62 -11.64
C LEU A 190 11.06 3.55 -11.34
N GLN A 191 10.87 3.19 -10.07
CA GLN A 191 9.88 2.18 -9.67
C GLN A 191 8.44 2.59 -10.04
N ILE A 192 8.09 3.87 -9.88
CA ILE A 192 6.75 4.35 -10.20
C ILE A 192 6.54 4.31 -11.73
N PHE A 193 7.50 4.76 -12.52
CA PHE A 193 7.41 4.70 -13.98
C PHE A 193 7.40 3.28 -14.53
N GLU A 194 8.22 2.38 -13.99
CA GLU A 194 8.19 0.95 -14.33
C GLU A 194 6.78 0.40 -14.15
N MET A 195 6.16 0.65 -13.00
CA MET A 195 4.77 0.24 -12.73
C MET A 195 3.78 0.86 -13.73
N ILE A 196 3.85 2.17 -13.98
CA ILE A 196 2.96 2.86 -14.94
C ILE A 196 3.11 2.27 -16.35
N PHE A 197 4.34 1.98 -16.78
CA PHE A 197 4.61 1.40 -18.10
C PHE A 197 4.26 -0.09 -18.21
N GLU A 198 4.03 -0.79 -17.10
CA GLU A 198 3.47 -2.14 -17.09
C GLU A 198 1.94 -2.15 -17.18
N MET A 199 1.27 -1.07 -16.75
CA MET A 199 -0.19 -0.97 -16.78
C MET A 199 -0.75 -0.99 -18.21
N ARG A 200 -1.80 -1.78 -18.44
CA ARG A 200 -2.52 -1.83 -19.73
C ARG A 200 -4.02 -1.77 -19.49
N ALA A 201 -4.75 -1.31 -20.50
CA ALA A 201 -6.20 -1.42 -20.54
C ALA A 201 -6.60 -2.39 -21.67
N ASN A 202 -7.62 -3.21 -21.42
CA ASN A 202 -8.19 -4.07 -22.46
C ASN A 202 -9.27 -3.33 -23.28
N LEU A 203 -9.89 -4.01 -24.25
CA LEU A 203 -10.97 -3.47 -25.08
C LEU A 203 -12.22 -3.05 -24.28
N LYS A 204 -12.38 -3.54 -23.05
CA LYS A 204 -13.46 -3.14 -22.13
C LYS A 204 -13.04 -2.00 -21.21
N TYR A 205 -11.90 -1.36 -21.48
CA TYR A 205 -11.28 -0.32 -20.67
C TYR A 205 -10.90 -0.76 -19.25
N GLN A 206 -10.91 -2.06 -18.98
CA GLN A 206 -10.50 -2.59 -17.68
C GLN A 206 -8.99 -2.49 -17.56
N LEU A 207 -8.53 -1.96 -16.43
CA LEU A 207 -7.12 -1.80 -16.12
C LEU A 207 -6.50 -3.14 -15.69
N GLY A 208 -5.24 -3.38 -16.03
CA GLY A 208 -4.57 -4.64 -15.70
C GLY A 208 -3.06 -4.62 -15.88
N PHE A 209 -2.45 -5.74 -15.54
CA PHE A 209 -1.00 -5.99 -15.63
C PHE A 209 -0.76 -7.31 -16.40
N PRO A 210 -0.89 -7.32 -17.74
CA PRO A 210 -0.87 -8.56 -18.53
C PRO A 210 0.51 -9.23 -18.61
N ASN A 211 1.58 -8.46 -18.40
CA ASN A 211 2.96 -8.95 -18.50
C ASN A 211 3.54 -9.45 -17.17
N THR A 212 2.76 -9.45 -16.09
CA THR A 212 3.19 -10.00 -14.79
C THR A 212 2.88 -11.49 -14.72
N THR A 213 3.34 -12.27 -15.70
CA THR A 213 3.62 -13.68 -15.41
C THR A 213 4.91 -13.67 -14.58
N THR A 214 4.74 -13.98 -13.30
CA THR A 214 5.76 -13.99 -12.24
C THR A 214 7.04 -14.68 -12.70
N LYS A 215 8.02 -13.91 -13.18
CA LYS A 215 9.43 -14.31 -13.14
C LYS A 215 10.01 -13.87 -11.79
N ASP A 216 9.47 -14.42 -10.71
CA ASP A 216 10.20 -14.36 -9.45
C ASP A 216 11.43 -15.25 -9.60
N SER A 217 12.60 -14.71 -9.25
CA SER A 217 13.90 -15.39 -9.37
C SER A 217 14.10 -16.50 -8.33
N ALA A 218 13.01 -17.06 -7.82
CA ALA A 218 12.94 -18.27 -7.02
C ALA A 218 11.74 -19.05 -7.57
N GLY A 219 11.99 -20.20 -8.22
CA GLY A 219 11.04 -20.93 -9.06
C GLY A 219 9.86 -21.59 -8.34
N GLU A 220 9.04 -20.81 -7.64
CA GLU A 220 7.68 -21.17 -7.27
C GLU A 220 6.72 -20.29 -8.07
N GLU A 221 6.19 -20.85 -9.16
CA GLU A 221 5.00 -20.29 -9.80
C GLU A 221 3.85 -20.37 -8.78
N ASP A 222 3.51 -19.23 -8.19
CA ASP A 222 2.35 -19.11 -7.32
C ASP A 222 1.10 -19.37 -8.19
N VAL A 223 0.59 -20.62 -8.17
CA VAL A 223 -0.48 -21.15 -9.04
C VAL A 223 -1.76 -20.28 -9.00
N ILE A 224 -1.92 -19.47 -7.96
CA ILE A 224 -3.03 -18.54 -7.79
C ILE A 224 -2.90 -17.32 -8.72
N SER A 225 -1.67 -16.89 -9.05
CA SER A 225 -1.41 -15.74 -9.93
C SER A 225 -1.81 -16.02 -11.38
N SER A 226 -1.69 -17.27 -11.85
CA SER A 226 -2.13 -17.68 -13.18
C SER A 226 -3.66 -17.80 -13.31
N MET A 227 -4.39 -17.90 -12.19
CA MET A 227 -5.86 -17.92 -12.16
C MET A 227 -6.49 -16.53 -12.05
N LEU A 228 -5.73 -15.49 -11.70
CA LEU A 228 -6.23 -14.13 -11.65
C LEU A 228 -6.36 -13.56 -13.06
N HIS A 229 -7.52 -12.98 -13.36
CA HIS A 229 -7.73 -12.27 -14.62
C HIS A 229 -6.68 -11.16 -14.77
N GLN A 230 -6.00 -11.12 -15.93
CA GLN A 230 -4.98 -10.12 -16.24
C GLN A 230 -5.46 -8.67 -16.09
N TYR A 231 -6.78 -8.46 -16.18
CA TYR A 231 -7.46 -7.17 -16.05
C TYR A 231 -8.51 -7.25 -14.94
N THR A 232 -8.60 -6.21 -14.12
CA THR A 232 -9.57 -6.13 -13.03
C THR A 232 -10.97 -5.76 -13.54
N PRO A 233 -12.04 -6.38 -13.02
CA PRO A 233 -13.40 -5.93 -13.32
C PRO A 233 -13.78 -4.64 -12.58
N TYR A 234 -13.00 -4.20 -11.58
CA TYR A 234 -13.40 -3.15 -10.63
C TYR A 234 -12.89 -1.75 -10.97
N VAL A 235 -11.87 -1.63 -11.82
CA VAL A 235 -11.29 -0.33 -12.21
C VAL A 235 -11.26 -0.23 -13.73
N MET A 236 -11.92 0.80 -14.24
CA MET A 236 -12.00 1.10 -15.67
C MET A 236 -11.33 2.44 -15.95
N VAL A 237 -10.63 2.54 -17.08
CA VAL A 237 -10.08 3.79 -17.59
C VAL A 237 -11.20 4.56 -18.27
N ASP A 238 -11.40 5.81 -17.84
CA ASP A 238 -12.36 6.68 -18.50
C ASP A 238 -11.86 7.07 -19.89
N HIS A 239 -12.69 6.88 -20.90
CA HIS A 239 -12.46 7.41 -22.23
C HIS A 239 -13.49 8.52 -22.42
N LYS A 240 -13.04 9.73 -22.81
CA LYS A 240 -13.88 10.92 -23.00
C LYS A 240 -15.07 10.76 -24.00
N HIS A 241 -15.34 9.55 -24.50
CA HIS A 241 -16.49 9.22 -25.36
C HIS A 241 -17.55 8.34 -24.68
N GLY A 242 -17.41 7.92 -23.41
CA GLY A 242 -18.53 7.45 -22.58
C GLY A 242 -19.39 6.29 -23.10
N GLN A 243 -19.05 5.64 -24.21
CA GLN A 243 -19.76 4.46 -24.68
C GLN A 243 -19.19 3.25 -23.94
N ARG A 244 -19.85 2.88 -22.83
CA ARG A 244 -19.79 1.48 -22.40
C ARG A 244 -20.20 0.67 -23.62
N PHE A 245 -19.32 -0.18 -24.15
CA PHE A 245 -19.71 -1.18 -25.13
C PHE A 245 -20.87 -1.97 -24.52
N THR A 246 -22.10 -1.69 -24.97
CA THR A 246 -23.21 -2.60 -24.79
C THR A 246 -22.77 -3.88 -25.48
N ALA A 247 -22.70 -4.98 -24.73
CA ALA A 247 -22.43 -6.28 -25.32
C ALA A 247 -23.41 -6.48 -26.49
N PRO A 248 -22.97 -7.06 -27.62
CA PRO A 248 -23.93 -7.43 -28.65
C PRO A 248 -24.90 -8.41 -28.00
N GLU A 249 -26.16 -8.00 -27.92
CA GLU A 249 -27.26 -8.92 -27.68
C GLU A 249 -27.08 -10.07 -28.67
N LEU A 250 -27.09 -11.29 -28.14
CA LEU A 250 -27.31 -12.48 -28.95
C LEU A 250 -28.70 -12.30 -29.58
N GLN A 251 -28.75 -11.65 -30.74
CA GLN A 251 -29.93 -11.64 -31.59
C GLN A 251 -30.09 -13.07 -32.08
N GLY A 252 -30.99 -13.79 -31.42
CA GLY A 252 -31.67 -14.90 -32.03
C GLY A 252 -32.33 -14.39 -33.30
N GLU A 253 -31.98 -15.01 -34.41
CA GLU A 253 -32.76 -14.98 -35.64
C GLU A 253 -34.22 -15.35 -35.30
N ASP A 254 -35.17 -14.46 -35.59
CA ASP A 254 -36.38 -14.87 -36.29
C ASP A 254 -37.19 -13.67 -36.83
N ASN A 255 -37.14 -13.56 -38.16
CA ASN A 255 -38.21 -13.25 -39.11
C ASN A 255 -39.07 -11.97 -39.01
N LYS A 256 -38.85 -11.10 -40.02
CA LYS A 256 -39.81 -10.58 -41.03
C LYS A 256 -41.17 -10.01 -40.59
N GLU A 257 -41.39 -8.73 -40.87
CA GLU A 257 -42.29 -8.17 -41.93
C GLU A 257 -42.44 -6.65 -41.73
N GLU A 258 -41.97 -5.85 -42.69
CA GLU A 258 -42.77 -4.99 -43.59
C GLU A 258 -43.26 -3.65 -42.99
N GLY A 259 -43.02 -2.55 -43.72
CA GLY A 259 -43.71 -1.28 -43.46
C GLY A 259 -42.91 0.02 -43.66
N GLU A 260 -42.48 0.25 -44.90
CA GLU A 260 -42.47 1.54 -45.61
C GLU A 260 -42.05 2.89 -44.96
N SER A 261 -41.18 3.56 -45.74
CA SER A 261 -41.20 4.99 -46.11
C SER A 261 -40.41 6.04 -45.32
N LYS A 262 -39.34 6.51 -45.99
CA LYS A 262 -38.97 7.92 -46.30
C LYS A 262 -38.76 8.90 -45.13
N ALA A 263 -37.81 9.83 -45.12
CA ALA A 263 -36.75 10.27 -46.01
C ALA A 263 -35.81 11.19 -45.21
N LEU A 264 -34.63 11.42 -45.80
CA LEU A 264 -33.56 12.34 -45.43
C LEU A 264 -34.00 13.76 -45.02
N LEU A 265 -33.38 14.29 -43.96
CA LEU A 265 -32.42 15.41 -44.02
C LEU A 265 -31.49 15.36 -42.80
#